data_AF-A0A0P1E7W4-F1
#
_entry.id   AF-A0A0P1E7W4-F1
#
_cell.length_a   1.000
_cell.length_b   1.000
_cell.length_c   1.000
_cell.angle_alpha   90.00
_cell.angle_beta   90.00
_cell.angle_gamma   90.00
#
_symmetry.space_group_name_H-M   'P 1'
#
loop_
_entity.id
_entity.type
_entity.pdbx_description
1 polymer ?
#
loop_
_entity_poly.entity_id
_entity_poly.type
_entity_poly.pdbx_seq_one_letter_code
_entity_poly.pdbx_strand_id
1 'polypeptide(L)'
;MKRVLSVLIACLIGGALSAAELGDDGLHKTPWMRDTFKDLREDLEEASSEGKRLVLFIEQQGCIYCKKMHDEVFPQPDLAGFIEENFFVVQLDLHGSTTATDFDGEED
;
A
#
# COMPACT_ATOMS: atom_id res chain seq x y z
N MET A 1 -18.39 35.43 -20.95
CA MET A 1 -17.07 34.95 -21.43
C MET A 1 -16.12 34.61 -20.28
N LYS A 2 -15.90 35.50 -19.29
CA LYS A 2 -14.96 35.24 -18.17
C LYS A 2 -15.38 34.08 -17.22
N ARG A 3 -16.69 33.82 -17.06
CA ARG A 3 -17.20 32.72 -16.21
C ARG A 3 -17.09 31.33 -16.83
N VAL A 4 -17.04 31.25 -18.17
CA VAL A 4 -16.87 29.97 -18.89
C VAL A 4 -15.41 29.52 -18.85
N LEU A 5 -14.48 30.48 -18.81
CA LEU A 5 -13.05 30.21 -18.71
C LEU A 5 -12.64 29.66 -17.32
N SER A 6 -13.37 30.01 -16.26
CA SER A 6 -13.10 29.53 -14.89
C SER A 6 -13.49 28.07 -14.66
N VAL A 7 -14.45 27.53 -15.41
CA VAL A 7 -14.88 26.12 -15.28
C VAL A 7 -13.87 25.18 -15.96
N LEU A 8 -13.24 25.63 -17.05
CA LEU A 8 -12.23 24.84 -17.79
C LEU A 8 -10.92 24.61 -17.02
N ILE A 9 -10.55 25.52 -16.10
CA ILE A 9 -9.33 25.39 -15.30
C ILE A 9 -9.53 24.40 -14.14
N ALA A 10 -10.75 24.24 -13.62
CA ALA A 10 -11.03 23.30 -12.53
C ALA A 10 -10.99 21.82 -12.99
N CYS A 11 -11.25 21.53 -14.26
CA CYS A 11 -11.20 20.16 -14.80
C CYS A 11 -9.79 19.62 -15.04
N LEU A 12 -8.75 20.46 -15.07
CA LEU A 12 -7.37 20.04 -15.36
C LEU A 12 -6.61 19.53 -14.13
N ILE A 13 -7.18 19.63 -12.92
CA ILE A 13 -6.51 19.25 -11.66
C ILE A 13 -6.92 17.83 -11.21
N GLY A 14 -7.98 17.25 -11.77
CA GLY A 14 -8.61 16.02 -11.26
C GLY A 14 -7.97 14.69 -11.67
N GLY A 15 -6.76 14.68 -12.26
CA GLY A 15 -6.16 13.47 -12.83
C GLY A 15 -4.67 13.41 -12.59
N ALA A 16 -4.21 13.54 -11.35
CA ALA A 16 -2.91 13.00 -11.00
C ALA A 16 -3.04 11.48 -11.10
N LEU A 17 -2.60 10.90 -12.23
CA LEU A 17 -2.18 9.50 -12.25
C LEU A 17 -1.10 9.39 -11.19
N SER A 18 -1.45 8.88 -10.01
CA SER A 18 -0.47 8.50 -9.01
C SER A 18 0.31 7.34 -9.63
N ALA A 19 1.51 7.64 -10.12
CA ALA A 19 2.43 6.58 -10.51
C ALA A 19 2.63 5.67 -9.29
N ALA A 20 2.67 4.35 -9.50
CA ALA A 20 3.04 3.44 -8.44
C ALA A 20 4.40 3.88 -7.88
N GLU A 21 4.42 4.25 -6.60
CA GLU A 21 5.64 4.67 -5.94
C GLU A 21 6.54 3.45 -5.73
N LEU A 22 7.82 3.62 -5.96
CA LEU A 22 8.83 2.60 -5.68
C LEU A 22 9.63 3.10 -4.46
N GLY A 23 9.66 2.30 -3.40
CA GLY A 23 10.43 2.61 -2.20
C GLY A 23 11.93 2.47 -2.43
N ASP A 24 12.72 2.96 -1.46
CA ASP A 24 14.17 2.82 -1.45
C ASP A 24 14.61 1.35 -1.32
N ASP A 25 13.72 0.49 -0.82
CA ASP A 25 13.85 -0.97 -0.78
C ASP A 25 13.60 -1.65 -2.14
N GLY A 26 13.18 -0.89 -3.16
CA GLY A 26 12.86 -1.42 -4.48
C GLY A 26 11.51 -2.15 -4.55
N LEU A 27 10.68 -2.03 -3.53
CA LEU A 27 9.31 -2.57 -3.50
C LEU A 27 8.30 -1.49 -3.86
N HIS A 28 7.21 -1.90 -4.50
CA HIS A 28 6.14 -0.97 -4.86
C HIS A 28 5.29 -0.60 -3.63
N LYS A 29 4.85 0.65 -3.55
CA LYS A 29 4.15 1.22 -2.39
C LYS A 29 2.74 1.68 -2.76
N THR A 30 1.83 1.57 -1.79
CA THR A 30 0.48 2.12 -1.85
C THR A 30 0.15 2.83 -0.54
N PRO A 31 -0.74 3.85 -0.55
CA PRO A 31 -1.06 4.61 0.66
C PRO A 31 -1.66 3.80 1.80
N TRP A 32 -2.33 2.68 1.50
CA TRP A 32 -2.97 1.82 2.50
C TRP A 32 -2.04 0.77 3.10
N MET A 33 -0.80 0.64 2.60
CA MET A 33 0.22 -0.19 3.23
C MET A 33 0.72 0.49 4.52
N ARG A 34 0.87 -0.29 5.57
CA ARG A 34 1.30 0.19 6.89
C ARG A 34 2.81 0.18 6.97
N ASP A 35 3.35 1.30 7.42
CA ASP A 35 4.77 1.45 7.73
C ASP A 35 4.98 1.15 9.21
N THR A 36 5.44 -0.06 9.49
CA THR A 36 5.62 -0.59 10.85
C THR A 36 7.02 -1.17 11.03
N PHE A 37 7.38 -1.43 12.28
CA PHE A 37 8.62 -2.13 12.62
C PHE A 37 8.60 -3.62 12.31
N LYS A 38 7.46 -4.16 11.82
CA LYS A 38 7.28 -5.59 11.47
C LYS A 38 7.47 -6.53 12.65
N ASP A 39 7.09 -6.08 13.85
CA ASP A 39 6.73 -7.02 14.92
C ASP A 39 5.30 -7.49 14.65
N LEU A 40 5.18 -8.73 14.20
CA LEU A 40 3.89 -9.23 13.69
C LEU A 40 2.85 -9.39 14.80
N ARG A 41 3.26 -9.52 16.07
CA ARG A 41 2.32 -9.53 17.20
C ARG A 41 1.77 -8.13 17.44
N GLU A 42 2.65 -7.13 17.47
CA GLU A 42 2.21 -5.72 17.58
C GLU A 42 1.32 -5.33 16.40
N ASP A 43 1.71 -5.69 15.17
CA ASP A 43 0.91 -5.44 13.96
C ASP A 43 -0.48 -6.10 14.05
N LEU A 44 -0.57 -7.33 14.56
CA LEU A 44 -1.83 -8.06 14.73
C LEU A 44 -2.71 -7.43 15.82
N GLU A 45 -2.12 -7.00 16.93
CA GLU A 45 -2.83 -6.31 18.00
C GLU A 45 -3.39 -4.97 17.51
N GLU A 46 -2.60 -4.18 16.78
CA GLU A 46 -3.04 -2.92 16.19
C GLU A 46 -4.16 -3.17 15.18
N ALA A 47 -3.98 -4.09 14.24
CA ALA A 47 -5.00 -4.49 13.27
C ALA A 47 -6.32 -4.87 13.97
N SER A 48 -6.24 -5.67 15.04
CA SER A 48 -7.40 -6.11 15.81
C SER A 48 -8.08 -4.93 16.53
N SER A 49 -7.30 -3.98 17.04
CA SER A 49 -7.81 -2.78 17.71
C SER A 49 -8.53 -1.83 16.74
N GLU A 50 -8.09 -1.78 15.48
CA GLU A 50 -8.76 -1.05 14.39
C GLU A 50 -9.97 -1.83 13.81
N GLY A 51 -10.20 -3.07 14.26
CA GLY A 51 -11.25 -3.95 13.71
C GLY A 51 -10.95 -4.50 12.32
N LYS A 52 -9.68 -4.48 11.90
CA LYS A 52 -9.20 -4.92 10.59
C LYS A 52 -8.59 -6.32 10.64
N ARG A 53 -8.44 -6.94 9.48
CA ARG A 53 -7.67 -8.18 9.31
C ARG A 53 -6.23 -7.86 8.94
N LEU A 54 -5.27 -8.43 9.65
CA LEU A 54 -3.86 -8.37 9.26
C LEU A 54 -3.64 -9.13 7.95
N VAL A 55 -2.95 -8.50 7.00
CA VAL A 55 -2.48 -9.11 5.76
C VAL A 55 -0.98 -8.91 5.67
N LEU A 56 -0.25 -10.00 5.53
CA LEU A 56 1.16 -9.98 5.18
C LEU A 56 1.28 -10.03 3.67
N PHE A 57 1.72 -8.94 3.06
CA PHE A 57 1.85 -8.81 1.61
C PHE A 57 3.31 -9.04 1.20
N ILE A 58 3.59 -10.24 0.71
CA ILE A 58 4.95 -10.65 0.33
C ILE A 58 5.24 -10.19 -1.10
N GLU A 59 6.30 -9.41 -1.28
CA GLU A 59 6.73 -8.87 -2.57
C GLU A 59 8.25 -9.04 -2.74
N GLN A 60 8.74 -8.98 -3.98
CA GLN A 60 10.18 -8.96 -4.28
C GLN A 60 10.50 -7.84 -5.25
N GLN A 61 11.73 -7.30 -5.16
CA GLN A 61 12.21 -6.31 -6.11
C GLN A 61 12.14 -6.85 -7.56
N GLY A 62 11.65 -6.02 -8.49
CA GLY A 62 11.56 -6.38 -9.91
C GLY A 62 10.43 -7.35 -10.26
N CYS A 63 9.50 -7.62 -9.34
CA CYS A 63 8.33 -8.45 -9.60
C CYS A 63 7.38 -7.79 -10.64
N ILE A 64 7.37 -8.31 -11.88
CA ILE A 64 6.53 -7.76 -12.96
C ILE A 64 5.03 -7.85 -12.68
N TYR A 65 4.59 -8.87 -11.93
CA TYR A 65 3.19 -9.03 -11.58
C TYR A 65 2.78 -8.07 -10.48
N CYS A 66 3.66 -7.84 -9.51
CA CYS A 66 3.46 -6.88 -8.44
C CYS A 66 3.39 -5.48 -9.04
N LYS A 67 4.31 -5.12 -9.95
CA LYS A 67 4.23 -3.90 -10.75
C LYS A 67 2.87 -3.71 -11.40
N LYS A 68 2.36 -4.74 -12.09
CA LYS A 68 1.04 -4.68 -12.72
C LYS A 68 -0.09 -4.45 -11.72
N MET A 69 -0.04 -5.12 -10.56
CA MET A 69 -1.04 -4.92 -9.51
C MET A 69 -1.02 -3.48 -9.00
N HIS A 70 0.16 -2.93 -8.72
CA HIS A 70 0.35 -1.56 -8.25
C HIS A 70 0.04 -0.49 -9.29
N ASP A 71 0.21 -0.79 -10.59
CA ASP A 71 -0.09 0.16 -11.68
C ASP A 71 -1.56 0.13 -12.14
N GLU A 72 -2.20 -1.05 -12.18
CA GLU A 72 -3.47 -1.24 -12.89
C GLU A 72 -4.63 -1.70 -12.00
N VAL A 73 -4.34 -2.39 -10.89
CA VAL A 73 -5.36 -3.06 -10.07
C VAL A 73 -5.59 -2.31 -8.76
N PHE A 74 -4.57 -2.17 -7.92
CA PHE A 74 -4.64 -1.50 -6.63
C PHE A 74 -5.01 -0.01 -6.70
N PRO A 75 -4.72 0.75 -7.77
CA PRO A 75 -5.18 2.13 -7.89
C PRO A 75 -6.69 2.28 -8.15
N GLN A 76 -7.42 1.19 -8.43
CA GLN A 76 -8.86 1.28 -8.66
C GLN A 76 -9.57 1.72 -7.37
N PRO A 77 -10.31 2.84 -7.36
CA PRO A 77 -10.80 3.47 -6.12
C PRO A 77 -11.64 2.53 -5.23
N ASP A 78 -12.53 1.75 -5.83
CA ASP A 78 -13.39 0.82 -5.10
C ASP A 78 -12.58 -0.27 -4.40
N LEU A 79 -11.50 -0.75 -5.04
CA LEU A 79 -10.61 -1.75 -4.46
C LEU A 79 -9.69 -1.13 -3.40
N ALA A 80 -9.07 0.01 -3.68
CA ALA A 80 -8.21 0.70 -2.73
C ALA A 80 -8.96 1.03 -1.43
N GLY A 81 -10.18 1.57 -1.55
CA GLY A 81 -11.04 1.87 -0.41
C GLY A 81 -11.47 0.61 0.34
N PHE A 82 -11.84 -0.46 -0.38
CA PHE A 82 -12.13 -1.75 0.25
C PHE A 82 -10.93 -2.30 1.02
N ILE A 83 -9.72 -2.19 0.46
CA ILE A 83 -8.51 -2.68 1.13
C ILE A 83 -8.26 -1.87 2.40
N GLU A 84 -8.25 -0.55 2.28
CA GLU A 84 -7.98 0.38 3.38
C GLU A 84 -9.00 0.23 4.52
N GLU A 85 -10.28 0.02 4.21
CA GLU A 85 -11.34 -0.13 5.22
C GLU A 85 -11.23 -1.47 5.98
N ASN A 86 -10.81 -2.55 5.32
CA ASN A 86 -10.94 -3.90 5.85
C ASN A 86 -9.63 -4.54 6.32
N PHE A 87 -8.49 -4.09 5.80
CA PHE A 87 -7.20 -4.75 6.03
C PHE A 87 -6.14 -3.81 6.60
N PHE A 88 -5.34 -4.37 7.49
CA PHE A 88 -4.09 -3.78 7.96
C PHE A 88 -2.97 -4.50 7.20
N VAL A 89 -2.42 -3.86 6.16
CA VAL A 89 -1.50 -4.53 5.24
C VAL A 89 -0.05 -4.18 5.56
N VAL A 90 0.73 -5.17 5.98
CA VAL A 90 2.16 -5.05 6.21
C VAL A 90 2.90 -5.71 5.05
N GLN A 91 3.75 -4.95 4.37
CA GLN A 91 4.56 -5.47 3.26
C GLN A 91 5.84 -6.10 3.79
N LEU A 92 6.17 -7.29 3.31
CA LEU A 92 7.43 -7.99 3.60
C LEU A 92 8.17 -8.29 2.30
N ASP A 93 9.49 -8.18 2.36
CA ASP A 93 10.36 -8.57 1.25
C ASP A 93 10.57 -10.09 1.25
N LEU A 94 10.33 -10.73 0.11
CA LEU A 94 10.45 -12.19 -0.08
C LEU A 94 11.86 -12.71 0.18
N HIS A 95 12.88 -11.88 -0.02
CA HIS A 95 14.29 -12.23 0.14
C HIS A 95 14.85 -11.88 1.52
N GLY A 96 14.01 -11.37 2.44
CA GLY A 96 14.45 -10.99 3.79
C GLY A 96 15.33 -9.75 3.79
N SER A 97 15.16 -8.83 2.83
CA SER A 97 15.91 -7.55 2.84
C SER A 97 15.51 -6.64 4.00
N THR A 98 14.36 -6.89 4.61
CA THR A 98 13.87 -6.21 5.81
C THR A 98 13.57 -7.23 6.89
N THR A 99 14.08 -7.02 8.10
CA THR A 99 13.85 -7.88 9.25
C THR A 99 12.39 -7.81 9.71
N ALA A 100 11.86 -8.96 10.13
CA ALA A 100 10.58 -9.06 10.81
C ALA A 100 10.70 -9.96 12.05
N THR A 101 9.98 -9.61 13.11
CA THR A 101 9.81 -10.47 14.29
C THR A 101 8.49 -11.21 14.15
N ASP A 102 8.54 -12.53 14.12
CA ASP A 102 7.37 -13.37 13.89
C ASP A 102 6.44 -13.47 15.11
N PHE A 103 5.41 -14.32 15.00
CA PHE A 103 4.43 -14.54 16.06
C PHE A 103 4.99 -15.32 17.27
N ASP A 104 6.07 -16.07 17.07
CA ASP A 104 6.77 -16.80 18.13
C ASP A 104 7.87 -15.93 18.79
N GLY A 105 8.17 -14.77 18.20
CA GLY A 105 9.18 -13.82 18.66
C GLY A 105 10.57 -14.07 18.09
N GLU A 106 10.68 -14.85 17.02
CA GLU A 106 11.93 -15.10 16.30
C GLU A 106 12.14 -14.01 15.22
N GLU A 107 13.39 -13.59 15.02
CA GLU A 107 13.77 -12.61 13.99
C GLU A 107 14.43 -13.31 12.80
N ASP A 108 13.97 -13.03 11.59
CA ASP A 108 14.56 -13.44 10.30
C ASP A 108 14.79 -12.22 9.38
#